data_AF-A0A0X8D9V8-F1
#
_entry.id   AF-A0A0X8D9V8-F1
#
_cell.length_a   1.000
_cell.length_b   1.000
_cell.length_c   1.000
_cell.angle_alpha   90.00
_cell.angle_beta   90.00
_cell.angle_gamma   90.00
#
_symmetry.space_group_name_H-M   'P 1'
#
loop_
_entity.id
_entity.type
_entity.pdbx_description
1 polymer ?
#
loop_
_entity_poly.entity_id
_entity_poly.type
_entity_poly.pdbx_seq_one_letter_code
_entity_poly.pdbx_strand_id
1 'polypeptide(L)'
;MTARYVLTSACIQNGTMALTVSLRQRLLGREQVRFVDEDGEAYTVEVDWKAGVLRGLGPYYQKRRLSANETVLLLFRGEEVELKAAPRPGQRSPAREREARPEETSPPPEPQKRRVRVAPYPKEVLFPHEPLEPPGATEDLRRLGFQLEGGPPWVYRAFSGRRRLTLVLLRLGEGEVERLRPYRLQGAYTALLAPESQRDRVPEGVGFVSPEALTRLARLKGRFPLTPWDLEDLLKEGRVDLEAVEALEDRLAAELSERGAFAALLLLLARKPLGEVFLLADLEAEALEEGLVPEVVRQGVEVLAQPPFLLLKRLSPGEFLLRQSVEEALEDLRAFAEGLAGRLSRARSL
;
A
#
# COMPACT_ATOMS: atom_id res chain seq x y z
N MET A 1 -19.35 8.22 15.58
CA MET A 1 -18.16 7.79 14.81
C MET A 1 -17.49 6.67 15.57
N THR A 2 -17.00 5.64 14.88
CA THR A 2 -16.36 4.48 15.51
C THR A 2 -14.93 4.39 15.01
N ALA A 3 -13.93 4.50 15.89
CA ALA A 3 -12.54 4.24 15.54
C ALA A 3 -12.13 2.86 16.05
N ARG A 4 -11.36 2.14 15.24
CA ARG A 4 -10.85 0.81 15.59
C ARG A 4 -9.40 0.95 16.05
N TYR A 5 -9.07 0.47 17.24
CA TYR A 5 -7.73 0.51 17.80
C TYR A 5 -7.24 -0.91 18.08
N VAL A 6 -6.08 -1.28 17.54
CA VAL A 6 -5.46 -2.60 17.79
C VAL A 6 -4.47 -2.45 18.94
N LEU A 7 -4.64 -3.24 20.01
CA LEU A 7 -3.77 -3.23 21.17
C LEU A 7 -2.42 -3.87 20.84
N THR A 8 -1.32 -3.18 21.13
CA THR A 8 0.02 -3.76 21.04
C THR A 8 0.45 -4.31 22.40
N SER A 9 1.51 -5.11 22.45
CA SER A 9 2.09 -5.60 23.71
C SER A 9 2.46 -4.46 24.67
N ALA A 10 2.92 -3.33 24.13
CA ALA A 10 3.24 -2.14 24.92
C ALA A 10 1.99 -1.45 25.50
N CYS A 11 0.87 -1.46 24.78
CA CYS A 11 -0.41 -0.95 25.28
C CYS A 11 -0.90 -1.76 26.48
N ILE A 12 -0.82 -3.09 26.40
CA ILE A 12 -1.24 -4.00 27.47
C ILE A 12 -0.34 -3.88 28.71
N GLN A 13 0.98 -3.89 28.52
CA GLN A 13 1.95 -3.84 29.63
C GLN A 13 1.90 -2.50 30.38
N ASN A 14 1.78 -1.39 29.67
CA ASN A 14 1.82 -0.06 30.27
C ASN A 14 0.43 0.52 30.56
N GLY A 15 -0.65 -0.18 30.20
CA GLY A 15 -2.02 0.33 30.34
C GLY A 15 -2.28 1.60 29.53
N THR A 16 -1.62 1.72 28.38
CA THR A 16 -1.64 2.92 27.52
C THR A 16 -2.30 2.65 26.17
N MET A 17 -2.67 3.72 25.47
CA MET A 17 -3.15 3.69 24.09
C MET A 17 -2.48 4.80 23.30
N ALA A 18 -2.00 4.54 22.09
CA ALA A 18 -1.38 5.57 21.27
C ALA A 18 -2.42 6.60 20.79
N LEU A 19 -2.05 7.88 20.81
CA LEU A 19 -2.86 8.97 20.27
C LEU A 19 -2.85 8.92 18.74
N THR A 20 -3.80 8.18 18.18
CA THR A 20 -4.08 8.17 16.73
C THR A 20 -4.57 9.55 16.25
N VAL A 21 -4.44 9.83 14.95
CA VAL A 21 -4.81 11.13 14.37
C VAL A 21 -6.27 11.49 14.67
N SER A 22 -7.19 10.53 14.61
CA SER A 22 -8.61 10.73 14.95
C SER A 22 -8.83 11.07 16.43
N LEU A 23 -8.04 10.50 17.33
CA LEU A 23 -8.07 10.83 18.76
C LEU A 23 -7.47 12.22 19.01
N ARG A 24 -6.35 12.57 18.35
CA ARG A 24 -5.70 13.88 18.51
C ARG A 24 -6.61 15.04 18.11
N GLN A 25 -7.32 14.93 17.00
CA GLN A 25 -8.23 15.99 16.52
C GLN A 25 -9.43 16.20 17.47
N ARG A 26 -9.90 15.13 18.12
CA ARG A 26 -11.05 15.17 19.04
C ARG A 26 -10.69 15.59 20.45
N LEU A 27 -9.50 15.23 20.91
CA LEU A 27 -9.03 15.50 22.26
C LEU A 27 -8.22 16.81 22.34
N LEU A 28 -8.05 17.53 21.23
CA LEU A 28 -7.28 18.78 21.14
C LEU A 28 -7.69 19.75 22.25
N GLY A 29 -6.74 20.14 23.11
CA GLY A 29 -6.95 21.04 24.24
C GLY A 29 -7.52 20.41 25.51
N ARG A 30 -7.68 19.08 25.56
CA ARG A 30 -8.08 18.34 26.78
C ARG A 30 -6.88 17.59 27.36
N GLU A 31 -6.65 17.74 28.66
CA GLU A 31 -5.61 17.02 29.40
C GLU A 31 -6.15 15.72 30.03
N GLN A 32 -7.46 15.66 30.29
CA GLN A 32 -8.16 14.49 30.82
C GLN A 32 -9.46 14.22 30.07
N VAL A 33 -9.75 12.94 29.89
CA VAL A 33 -10.89 12.46 29.10
C VAL A 33 -11.54 11.28 29.83
N ARG A 34 -12.87 11.26 29.83
CA ARG A 34 -13.64 10.18 30.43
C ARG A 34 -13.99 9.13 29.37
N PHE A 35 -13.55 7.91 29.62
CA PHE A 35 -13.89 6.75 28.81
C PHE A 35 -14.92 5.91 29.56
N VAL A 36 -15.94 5.41 28.88
CA VAL A 36 -17.01 4.60 29.49
C VAL A 36 -17.01 3.23 28.83
N ASP A 37 -17.02 2.14 29.57
CA ASP A 37 -17.11 0.80 28.97
C ASP A 37 -18.54 0.39 28.59
N GLU A 38 -18.68 -0.79 27.98
CA GLU A 38 -19.96 -1.39 27.63
C GLU A 38 -20.85 -1.70 28.85
N ASP A 39 -20.29 -1.77 30.06
CA ASP A 39 -21.03 -2.00 31.30
C ASP A 39 -21.40 -0.69 32.02
N GLY A 40 -21.04 0.48 31.44
CA GLY A 40 -21.29 1.80 32.00
C GLY A 40 -20.26 2.28 33.03
N GLU A 41 -19.15 1.57 33.19
CA GLU A 41 -18.07 1.94 34.11
C GLU A 41 -17.16 2.99 33.49
N ALA A 42 -16.84 4.04 34.24
CA ALA A 42 -16.08 5.17 33.74
C ALA A 42 -14.61 5.11 34.19
N TYR A 43 -13.70 5.30 33.23
CA TYR A 43 -12.26 5.38 33.41
C TYR A 43 -11.78 6.78 33.06
N THR A 44 -11.07 7.42 34.00
CA THR A 44 -10.40 8.70 33.75
C THR A 44 -9.07 8.45 33.07
N VAL A 45 -8.89 9.01 31.88
CA VAL A 45 -7.71 8.82 31.03
C VAL A 45 -6.97 10.14 30.86
N GLU A 46 -5.68 10.13 31.12
CA GLU A 46 -4.79 11.28 30.97
C GLU A 46 -4.16 11.30 29.57
N VAL A 47 -4.11 12.48 28.96
CA VAL A 47 -3.59 12.69 27.60
C VAL A 47 -2.16 13.21 27.66
N ASP A 48 -1.18 12.34 27.45
CA ASP A 48 0.23 12.74 27.37
C ASP A 48 0.59 13.13 25.93
N TRP A 49 0.50 14.45 25.66
CA TRP A 49 0.80 15.02 24.34
C TRP A 49 2.27 14.91 23.94
N LYS A 50 3.20 14.89 24.92
CA LYS A 50 4.64 14.80 24.66
C LYS A 50 5.04 13.40 24.23
N ALA A 51 4.51 12.38 24.90
CA ALA A 51 4.75 10.98 24.55
C ALA A 51 3.77 10.45 23.48
N GLY A 52 2.70 11.20 23.18
CA GLY A 52 1.69 10.79 22.21
C GLY A 52 0.89 9.56 22.66
N VAL A 53 0.64 9.41 23.97
CA VAL A 53 -0.12 8.29 24.54
C VAL A 53 -1.21 8.74 25.52
N LEU A 54 -2.28 7.97 25.58
CA LEU A 54 -3.32 8.01 26.60
C LEU A 54 -2.95 7.04 27.72
N ARG A 55 -3.02 7.48 28.98
CA ARG A 55 -2.68 6.67 30.17
C ARG A 55 -3.92 6.47 31.03
N GLY A 56 -4.05 5.29 31.65
CA GLY A 56 -5.16 4.97 32.57
C GLY A 56 -6.14 3.91 32.07
N LEU A 57 -5.86 3.24 30.94
CA LEU A 57 -6.71 2.21 30.36
C LEU A 57 -6.38 0.78 30.83
N GLY A 58 -5.34 0.63 31.66
CA GLY A 58 -4.93 -0.67 32.23
C GLY A 58 -6.05 -1.44 32.96
N PRO A 59 -6.86 -0.82 33.84
CA PRO A 59 -7.96 -1.48 34.54
C PRO A 59 -9.00 -2.08 33.58
N TYR A 60 -9.32 -1.37 32.49
CA TYR A 60 -10.23 -1.84 31.45
C TYR A 60 -9.66 -3.07 30.72
N TYR A 61 -8.38 -3.05 30.35
CA TYR A 61 -7.72 -4.18 29.70
C TYR A 61 -7.71 -5.44 30.59
N GLN A 62 -7.50 -5.27 31.89
CA GLN A 62 -7.51 -6.37 32.86
C GLN A 62 -8.92 -6.95 33.05
N LYS A 63 -9.93 -6.09 33.23
CA LYS A 63 -11.34 -6.51 33.38
C LYS A 63 -11.82 -7.34 32.19
N ARG A 64 -11.47 -6.94 30.97
CA ARG A 64 -11.84 -7.64 29.73
C ARG A 64 -10.85 -8.73 29.30
N ARG A 65 -9.79 -8.97 30.10
CA ARG A 65 -8.71 -9.93 29.83
C ARG A 65 -8.12 -9.75 28.42
N LEU A 66 -7.94 -8.51 27.99
CA LEU A 66 -7.52 -8.20 26.63
C LEU A 66 -6.04 -8.55 26.41
N SER A 67 -5.71 -9.04 25.22
CA SER A 67 -4.37 -9.47 24.81
C SER A 67 -3.82 -8.61 23.68
N ALA A 68 -2.51 -8.69 23.44
CA ALA A 68 -1.92 -8.05 22.27
C ALA A 68 -2.56 -8.57 20.97
N ASN A 69 -2.70 -7.68 19.99
CA ASN A 69 -3.42 -7.85 18.73
C ASN A 69 -4.95 -7.93 18.83
N GLU A 70 -5.53 -7.78 20.03
CA GLU A 70 -6.98 -7.63 20.16
C GLU A 70 -7.43 -6.20 19.85
N THR A 71 -8.65 -6.06 19.35
CA THR A 71 -9.18 -4.79 18.87
C THR A 71 -10.17 -4.20 19.88
N VAL A 72 -9.99 -2.91 20.17
CA VAL A 72 -10.94 -2.09 20.92
C VAL A 72 -11.58 -1.09 19.97
N LEU A 73 -12.90 -1.01 19.98
CA LEU A 73 -13.72 -0.05 19.26
C LEU A 73 -13.97 1.16 20.17
N LEU A 74 -13.65 2.33 19.65
CA LEU A 74 -13.83 3.64 20.28
C LEU A 74 -15.05 4.30 19.66
N LEU A 75 -16.14 4.35 20.40
CA LEU A 75 -17.40 4.94 20.00
C LEU A 75 -17.48 6.37 20.56
N PHE A 76 -17.38 7.36 19.69
CA PHE A 76 -17.42 8.76 20.13
C PHE A 76 -18.88 9.23 20.25
N ARG A 77 -19.34 9.49 21.49
CA ARG A 77 -20.65 10.06 21.82
C ARG A 77 -20.48 11.41 22.52
N GLY A 78 -20.41 12.48 21.72
CA GLY A 78 -20.24 13.84 22.24
C GLY A 78 -18.91 14.00 22.97
N GLU A 79 -18.95 14.21 24.29
CA GLU A 79 -17.79 14.42 25.15
C GLU A 79 -17.22 13.13 25.77
N GLU A 80 -17.95 12.02 25.67
CA GLU A 80 -17.57 10.73 26.23
C GLU A 80 -17.13 9.76 25.13
N VAL A 81 -16.12 8.94 25.46
CA VAL A 81 -15.61 7.91 24.55
C VAL A 81 -15.99 6.54 25.08
N GLU A 82 -16.92 5.88 24.41
CA GLU A 82 -17.33 4.52 24.75
C GLU A 82 -16.29 3.50 24.25
N LEU A 83 -15.82 2.63 25.16
CA LEU A 83 -14.89 1.54 24.91
C LEU A 83 -15.64 0.23 24.72
N LYS A 84 -15.55 -0.34 23.53
CA LYS A 84 -16.13 -1.63 23.20
C LYS A 84 -15.08 -2.63 22.75
N ALA A 85 -14.94 -3.76 23.44
CA ALA A 85 -14.03 -4.81 23.01
C ALA A 85 -14.63 -5.51 21.79
N ALA A 86 -13.85 -5.68 20.72
CA ALA A 86 -14.31 -6.47 19.58
C ALA A 86 -14.41 -7.95 20.01
N PRO A 87 -15.47 -8.68 19.63
CA PRO A 87 -15.63 -10.07 19.99
C PRO A 87 -14.47 -10.91 19.44
N ARG A 88 -13.92 -11.80 20.28
CA ARG A 88 -12.86 -12.72 19.88
C ARG A 88 -13.34 -13.64 18.76
N PRO A 89 -12.60 -13.77 17.64
CA PRO A 89 -12.86 -14.83 16.68
C PRO A 89 -12.51 -16.17 17.35
N GLY A 90 -13.52 -16.90 17.82
CA GLY A 90 -13.35 -18.25 18.39
C GLY A 90 -14.22 -18.57 19.62
N GLN A 91 -14.83 -17.61 20.28
CA GLN A 91 -15.79 -17.91 21.35
C GLN A 91 -17.20 -18.09 20.76
N ARG A 92 -17.52 -19.34 20.42
CA ARG A 92 -18.91 -19.79 20.31
C ARG A 92 -19.61 -19.47 21.64
N SER A 93 -20.65 -18.63 21.60
CA SER A 93 -21.65 -18.62 22.66
C SER A 93 -22.19 -20.04 22.81
N PRO A 94 -22.36 -20.59 24.03
CA PRO A 94 -22.93 -21.91 24.19
C PRO A 94 -24.38 -21.88 23.69
N ALA A 95 -24.57 -22.46 22.51
CA ALA A 95 -25.88 -22.67 21.94
C ALA A 95 -26.62 -23.65 22.85
N ARG A 96 -27.72 -23.15 23.42
CA ARG A 96 -28.88 -23.90 23.91
C ARG A 96 -28.87 -25.37 23.48
N GLU A 97 -28.77 -26.23 24.48
CA GLU A 97 -29.17 -27.63 24.43
C GLU A 97 -30.50 -27.75 23.67
N ARG A 98 -30.45 -28.34 22.48
CA ARG A 98 -31.62 -28.98 21.89
C ARG A 98 -31.49 -30.45 22.20
N GLU A 99 -32.22 -30.83 23.23
CA GLU A 99 -32.47 -32.19 23.65
C GLU A 99 -32.91 -33.07 22.47
N ALA A 100 -32.37 -34.28 22.51
CA ALA A 100 -32.68 -35.40 21.64
C ALA A 100 -34.13 -35.86 21.79
N ARG A 101 -34.69 -36.42 20.71
CA ARG A 101 -35.70 -37.49 20.77
C ARG A 101 -35.76 -38.25 19.43
N PRO A 102 -36.22 -39.52 19.43
CA PRO A 102 -35.37 -40.66 19.11
C PRO A 102 -35.85 -41.48 17.90
N GLU A 103 -35.03 -42.50 17.59
CA GLU A 103 -35.27 -43.62 16.67
C GLU A 103 -36.67 -44.25 16.79
N GLU A 104 -37.24 -44.66 15.65
CA GLU A 104 -38.16 -45.80 15.62
C GLU A 104 -38.19 -46.50 14.24
N THR A 105 -37.74 -47.76 14.26
CA THR A 105 -38.25 -48.97 13.58
C THR A 105 -38.28 -49.12 12.05
N SER A 106 -37.48 -50.10 11.60
CA SER A 106 -37.63 -50.91 10.38
C SER A 106 -38.84 -51.87 10.44
N PRO A 107 -39.34 -52.36 9.29
CA PRO A 107 -39.29 -53.81 9.01
C PRO A 107 -38.85 -54.18 7.56
N PRO A 108 -38.55 -55.48 7.28
CA PRO A 108 -37.60 -55.91 6.23
C PRO A 108 -38.29 -56.65 5.03
N PRO A 109 -37.62 -57.48 4.19
CA PRO A 109 -37.46 -57.25 2.74
C PRO A 109 -38.07 -58.36 1.83
N GLU A 110 -37.99 -58.19 0.49
CA GLU A 110 -37.83 -59.21 -0.59
C GLU A 110 -38.60 -58.86 -1.90
N PRO A 111 -38.29 -59.45 -3.08
CA PRO A 111 -37.00 -59.81 -3.65
C PRO A 111 -36.80 -59.32 -5.12
N GLN A 112 -35.59 -59.59 -5.60
CA GLN A 112 -34.92 -59.16 -6.83
C GLN A 112 -35.65 -59.46 -8.17
N LYS A 113 -35.48 -58.55 -9.15
CA LYS A 113 -35.31 -58.91 -10.57
C LYS A 113 -34.13 -58.17 -11.20
N ARG A 114 -33.41 -58.94 -12.02
CA ARG A 114 -32.04 -58.78 -12.52
C ARG A 114 -32.03 -58.06 -13.88
N ARG A 115 -30.96 -57.28 -14.12
CA ARG A 115 -30.40 -56.81 -15.42
C ARG A 115 -31.25 -55.72 -16.12
N VAL A 116 -30.68 -54.60 -16.56
CA VAL A 116 -29.62 -54.50 -17.57
C VAL A 116 -28.68 -53.31 -17.27
N ARG A 117 -27.37 -53.56 -17.27
CA ARG A 117 -26.35 -52.50 -17.36
C ARG A 117 -26.28 -52.05 -18.83
N VAL A 118 -26.78 -50.85 -19.10
CA VAL A 118 -26.38 -50.09 -20.29
C VAL A 118 -25.52 -48.95 -19.76
N ALA A 119 -24.22 -48.99 -20.06
CA ALA A 119 -23.36 -47.83 -19.89
C ALA A 119 -23.86 -46.77 -20.88
N PRO A 120 -24.39 -45.61 -20.42
CA PRO A 120 -24.54 -44.49 -21.32
C PRO A 120 -23.12 -43.99 -21.61
N TYR A 121 -22.76 -43.96 -22.89
CA TYR A 121 -21.60 -43.26 -23.41
C TYR A 121 -21.38 -41.92 -22.68
N PRO A 122 -20.12 -41.49 -22.48
CA PRO A 122 -19.85 -40.16 -21.98
C PRO A 122 -20.54 -39.18 -22.94
N LYS A 123 -21.63 -38.56 -22.50
CA LYS A 123 -22.01 -37.28 -23.04
C LYS A 123 -20.84 -36.39 -22.66
N GLU A 124 -19.94 -36.15 -23.61
CA GLU A 124 -19.21 -34.91 -23.66
C GLU A 124 -20.28 -33.83 -23.58
N VAL A 125 -20.51 -33.35 -22.36
CA VAL A 125 -21.15 -32.07 -22.16
C VAL A 125 -20.11 -31.10 -22.67
N LEU A 126 -20.14 -30.86 -23.98
CA LEU A 126 -19.72 -29.61 -24.58
C LEU A 126 -20.55 -28.55 -23.88
N PHE A 127 -20.11 -28.14 -22.70
CA PHE A 127 -20.47 -26.83 -22.19
C PHE A 127 -20.04 -25.89 -23.30
N PRO A 128 -20.96 -25.12 -23.92
CA PRO A 128 -20.55 -23.98 -24.69
C PRO A 128 -19.88 -23.07 -23.64
N HIS A 129 -18.55 -23.12 -23.56
CA HIS A 129 -17.83 -22.05 -22.91
C HIS A 129 -18.05 -20.86 -23.83
N GLU A 130 -19.12 -20.10 -23.57
CA GLU A 130 -19.11 -18.68 -23.91
C GLU A 130 -17.75 -18.17 -23.46
N PRO A 131 -16.96 -17.56 -24.37
CA PRO A 131 -15.66 -17.04 -23.98
C PRO A 131 -15.91 -16.09 -22.83
N LEU A 132 -15.46 -16.47 -21.63
CA LEU A 132 -15.57 -15.62 -20.46
C LEU A 132 -14.93 -14.30 -20.85
N GLU A 133 -15.67 -13.20 -20.70
CA GLU A 133 -15.12 -11.90 -21.04
C GLU A 133 -13.99 -11.57 -20.06
N PRO A 134 -12.87 -11.02 -20.55
CA PRO A 134 -11.79 -10.59 -19.70
C PRO A 134 -12.28 -9.51 -18.72
N PRO A 135 -11.70 -9.40 -17.53
CA PRO A 135 -12.12 -8.41 -16.55
C PRO A 135 -11.99 -6.98 -17.11
N GLY A 136 -12.87 -6.06 -16.74
CA GLY A 136 -12.78 -4.65 -17.17
C GLY A 136 -11.43 -3.99 -16.85
N ALA A 137 -10.75 -4.46 -15.80
CA ALA A 137 -9.39 -4.07 -15.44
C ALA A 137 -8.31 -4.38 -16.51
N THR A 138 -8.64 -5.21 -17.51
CA THR A 138 -7.72 -5.59 -18.60
C THR A 138 -7.22 -4.38 -19.39
N GLU A 139 -8.09 -3.42 -19.69
CA GLU A 139 -7.69 -2.21 -20.44
C GLU A 139 -6.74 -1.34 -19.61
N ASP A 140 -6.99 -1.21 -18.31
CA ASP A 140 -6.10 -0.45 -17.42
C ASP A 140 -4.74 -1.14 -17.29
N LEU A 141 -4.71 -2.47 -17.18
CA LEU A 141 -3.46 -3.25 -17.19
C LEU A 141 -2.71 -3.10 -18.52
N ARG A 142 -3.41 -3.06 -19.66
CA ARG A 142 -2.78 -2.77 -20.96
C ARG A 142 -2.14 -1.39 -21.00
N ARG A 143 -2.82 -0.37 -20.48
CA ARG A 143 -2.25 0.99 -20.35
C ARG A 143 -1.02 0.99 -19.46
N LEU A 144 -0.99 0.19 -18.41
CA LEU A 144 0.17 0.02 -17.54
C LEU A 144 1.34 -0.74 -18.21
N GLY A 145 1.07 -1.48 -19.29
CA GLY A 145 2.09 -2.18 -20.10
C GLY A 145 2.02 -3.70 -20.01
N PHE A 146 0.92 -4.24 -19.49
CA PHE A 146 0.67 -5.68 -19.44
C PHE A 146 -0.07 -6.16 -20.68
N GLN A 147 0.21 -7.40 -21.09
CA GLN A 147 -0.47 -8.10 -22.17
C GLN A 147 -1.23 -9.28 -21.58
N LEU A 148 -2.49 -9.45 -21.99
CA LEU A 148 -3.30 -10.60 -21.59
C LEU A 148 -2.88 -11.82 -22.40
N GLU A 149 -2.52 -12.91 -21.72
CA GLU A 149 -2.13 -14.18 -22.37
C GLU A 149 -3.23 -15.24 -22.34
N GLY A 150 -4.10 -15.24 -21.32
CA GLY A 150 -5.20 -16.21 -21.21
C GLY A 150 -5.93 -16.14 -19.87
N GLY A 151 -6.94 -16.99 -19.68
CA GLY A 151 -7.68 -17.13 -18.42
C GLY A 151 -9.01 -17.86 -18.56
N PRO A 152 -9.74 -18.11 -17.44
CA PRO A 152 -9.37 -17.84 -16.03
C PRO A 152 -8.51 -18.96 -15.37
N PRO A 153 -7.65 -18.66 -14.38
CA PRO A 153 -7.32 -17.32 -13.86
C PRO A 153 -6.59 -16.49 -14.93
N TRP A 154 -6.87 -15.19 -14.95
CA TRP A 154 -6.41 -14.26 -15.98
C TRP A 154 -4.91 -13.98 -15.83
N VAL A 155 -4.13 -14.37 -16.84
CA VAL A 155 -2.68 -14.24 -16.85
C VAL A 155 -2.27 -13.03 -17.68
N TYR A 156 -1.55 -12.12 -17.04
CA TYR A 156 -1.01 -10.90 -17.63
C TYR A 156 0.51 -10.92 -17.57
N ARG A 157 1.16 -10.49 -18.64
CA ARG A 157 2.62 -10.38 -18.69
C ARG A 157 3.09 -9.00 -19.10
N ALA A 158 4.11 -8.51 -18.43
CA ALA A 158 4.85 -7.32 -18.82
C ALA A 158 6.33 -7.66 -19.02
N PHE A 159 6.94 -6.98 -19.98
CA PHE A 159 8.33 -7.22 -20.38
C PHE A 159 9.14 -5.93 -20.30
N SER A 160 10.36 -6.03 -19.78
CA SER A 160 11.35 -4.95 -19.83
C SER A 160 12.73 -5.56 -20.07
N GLY A 161 13.17 -5.54 -21.33
CA GLY A 161 14.38 -6.26 -21.75
C GLY A 161 14.26 -7.76 -21.45
N ARG A 162 15.17 -8.28 -20.62
CA ARG A 162 15.17 -9.70 -20.19
C ARG A 162 14.30 -9.97 -18.96
N ARG A 163 13.83 -8.92 -18.26
CA ARG A 163 12.96 -9.09 -17.08
C ARG A 163 11.52 -9.29 -17.53
N ARG A 164 10.85 -10.26 -16.91
CA ARG A 164 9.45 -10.60 -17.14
C ARG A 164 8.69 -10.54 -15.84
N LEU A 165 7.59 -9.80 -15.82
CA LEU A 165 6.64 -9.76 -14.72
C LEU A 165 5.40 -10.54 -15.13
N THR A 166 4.98 -11.51 -14.32
CA THR A 166 3.74 -12.28 -14.55
C THR A 166 2.77 -12.00 -13.41
N LEU A 167 1.61 -11.44 -13.75
CA LEU A 167 0.52 -11.15 -12.84
C LEU A 167 -0.65 -12.06 -13.18
N VAL A 168 -1.16 -12.79 -12.19
CA VAL A 168 -2.28 -13.71 -12.34
C VAL A 168 -3.42 -13.25 -11.44
N LEU A 169 -4.54 -12.89 -12.06
CA LEU A 169 -5.72 -12.37 -11.38
C LEU A 169 -6.87 -13.36 -11.47
N LEU A 170 -7.57 -13.58 -10.36
CA LEU A 170 -8.81 -14.33 -10.33
C LEU A 170 -9.91 -13.42 -9.80
N ARG A 171 -11.00 -13.22 -10.56
CA ARG A 171 -12.12 -12.41 -10.05
C ARG A 171 -12.75 -13.09 -8.86
N LEU A 172 -13.14 -12.30 -7.87
CA LEU A 172 -13.86 -12.82 -6.71
C LEU A 172 -15.18 -13.47 -7.17
N GLY A 173 -15.33 -14.76 -6.87
CA GLY A 173 -16.48 -15.57 -7.32
C GLY A 173 -16.28 -16.34 -8.62
N GLU A 174 -15.19 -16.14 -9.36
CA GLU A 174 -14.89 -16.86 -10.62
C GLU A 174 -14.23 -18.23 -10.39
N GLY A 175 -13.71 -18.48 -9.19
CA GLY A 175 -13.15 -19.78 -8.82
C GLY A 175 -12.53 -19.79 -7.43
N GLU A 176 -11.95 -20.93 -7.07
CA GLU A 176 -11.26 -21.11 -5.80
C GLU A 176 -9.86 -20.50 -5.82
N VAL A 177 -9.46 -19.91 -4.70
CA VAL A 177 -8.13 -19.30 -4.49
C VAL A 177 -7.00 -20.32 -4.72
N GLU A 178 -7.26 -21.60 -4.48
CA GLU A 178 -6.33 -22.71 -4.71
C GLU A 178 -5.77 -22.75 -6.15
N ARG A 179 -6.56 -22.27 -7.12
CA ARG A 179 -6.13 -22.18 -8.53
C ARG A 179 -4.95 -21.23 -8.75
N LEU A 180 -4.69 -20.31 -7.81
CA LEU A 180 -3.57 -19.38 -7.87
C LEU A 180 -2.26 -20.01 -7.37
N ARG A 181 -2.30 -21.07 -6.55
CA ARG A 181 -1.10 -21.67 -5.94
C ARG A 181 -0.04 -22.11 -6.96
N PRO A 182 -0.38 -22.81 -8.07
CA PRO A 182 0.62 -23.23 -9.05
C PRO A 182 1.38 -22.06 -9.68
N TYR A 183 0.70 -20.94 -9.93
CA TYR A 183 1.29 -19.74 -10.51
C TYR A 183 2.22 -19.03 -9.51
N ARG A 184 1.83 -18.97 -8.23
CA ARG A 184 2.67 -18.43 -7.17
C ARG A 184 3.98 -19.21 -7.03
N LEU A 185 3.92 -20.55 -7.09
CA LEU A 185 5.11 -21.41 -7.04
C LEU A 185 6.04 -21.21 -8.25
N GLN A 186 5.50 -20.77 -9.39
CA GLN A 186 6.27 -20.39 -10.58
C GLN A 186 6.84 -18.96 -10.52
N GLY A 187 6.68 -18.26 -9.39
CA GLY A 187 7.16 -16.89 -9.19
C GLY A 187 6.25 -15.82 -9.79
N ALA A 188 5.01 -16.14 -10.17
CA ALA A 188 4.04 -15.13 -10.58
C ALA A 188 3.42 -14.43 -9.37
N TYR A 189 3.12 -13.14 -9.53
CA TYR A 189 2.32 -12.40 -8.56
C TYR A 189 0.86 -12.79 -8.73
N THR A 190 0.24 -13.27 -7.66
CA THR A 190 -1.13 -13.77 -7.69
C THR A 190 -2.02 -12.94 -6.79
N ALA A 191 -3.16 -12.49 -7.29
CA ALA A 191 -4.11 -11.72 -6.51
C ALA A 191 -5.56 -12.02 -6.88
N LEU A 192 -6.47 -11.78 -5.94
CA LEU A 192 -7.90 -11.70 -6.20
C LEU A 192 -8.24 -10.31 -6.71
N LEU A 193 -9.00 -10.28 -7.81
CA LEU A 193 -9.57 -9.06 -8.36
C LEU A 193 -10.97 -8.86 -7.77
N ALA A 194 -11.12 -7.87 -6.91
CA ALA A 194 -12.39 -7.52 -6.27
C ALA A 194 -12.53 -6.01 -6.11
N PRO A 195 -13.76 -5.45 -6.19
CA PRO A 195 -13.99 -4.04 -5.88
C PRO A 195 -13.56 -3.69 -4.45
N GLU A 196 -13.20 -2.42 -4.22
CA GLU A 196 -12.82 -1.90 -2.89
C GLU A 196 -13.88 -2.19 -1.81
N SER A 197 -15.16 -2.08 -2.17
CA SER A 197 -16.29 -2.38 -1.28
C SER A 197 -16.34 -3.83 -0.80
N GLN A 198 -15.60 -4.73 -1.45
CA GLN A 198 -15.53 -6.15 -1.15
C GLN A 198 -14.15 -6.58 -0.65
N ARG A 199 -13.29 -5.62 -0.26
CA ARG A 199 -11.95 -5.88 0.31
C ARG A 199 -11.99 -6.90 1.45
N ASP A 200 -12.97 -6.80 2.35
CA ASP A 200 -13.12 -7.69 3.51
C ASP A 200 -13.49 -9.14 3.14
N ARG A 201 -13.90 -9.39 1.89
CA ARG A 201 -14.20 -10.74 1.40
C ARG A 201 -12.97 -11.49 0.91
N VAL A 202 -11.83 -10.82 0.78
CA VAL A 202 -10.57 -11.42 0.36
C VAL A 202 -9.92 -12.10 1.56
N PRO A 203 -9.60 -13.40 1.48
CA PRO A 203 -8.96 -14.10 2.59
C PRO A 203 -7.59 -13.51 2.93
N GLU A 204 -7.23 -13.51 4.21
CA GLU A 204 -5.90 -13.09 4.65
C GLU A 204 -4.80 -13.96 4.01
N GLY A 205 -3.67 -13.34 3.66
CA GLY A 205 -2.55 -14.01 2.97
C GLY A 205 -2.75 -14.21 1.46
N VAL A 206 -3.85 -13.71 0.90
CA VAL A 206 -4.10 -13.66 -0.55
C VAL A 206 -3.89 -12.22 -1.03
N GLY A 207 -3.16 -12.05 -2.14
CA GLY A 207 -2.98 -10.74 -2.74
C GLY A 207 -4.33 -10.12 -3.13
N PHE A 208 -4.48 -8.82 -2.92
CA PHE A 208 -5.68 -8.08 -3.30
C PHE A 208 -5.35 -7.06 -4.38
N VAL A 209 -6.17 -7.00 -5.43
CA VAL A 209 -6.10 -5.95 -6.45
C VAL A 209 -7.51 -5.44 -6.69
N SER A 210 -7.71 -4.12 -6.61
CA SER A 210 -8.99 -3.51 -6.95
C SER A 210 -8.99 -2.94 -8.38
N PRO A 211 -10.08 -3.11 -9.15
CA PRO A 211 -10.24 -2.42 -10.42
C PRO A 211 -10.08 -0.90 -10.30
N GLU A 212 -10.60 -0.31 -9.21
CA GLU A 212 -10.52 1.12 -8.93
C GLU A 212 -9.08 1.62 -8.78
N ALA A 213 -8.24 0.86 -8.07
CA ALA A 213 -6.82 1.14 -7.94
C ALA A 213 -6.09 1.06 -9.29
N LEU A 214 -6.38 0.05 -10.10
CA LEU A 214 -5.80 -0.09 -11.44
C LEU A 214 -6.20 1.07 -12.36
N THR A 215 -7.47 1.50 -12.32
CA THR A 215 -7.93 2.69 -13.05
C THR A 215 -7.20 3.96 -12.59
N ARG A 216 -7.00 4.16 -11.27
CA ARG A 216 -6.25 5.31 -10.74
C ARG A 216 -4.78 5.26 -11.17
N LEU A 217 -4.12 4.10 -11.09
CA LEU A 217 -2.75 3.91 -11.57
C LEU A 217 -2.61 4.18 -13.08
N ALA A 218 -3.54 3.70 -13.89
CA ALA A 218 -3.53 3.95 -15.33
C ALA A 218 -3.66 5.45 -15.66
N ARG A 219 -4.42 6.22 -14.87
CA ARG A 219 -4.48 7.68 -14.99
C ARG A 219 -3.19 8.36 -14.53
N LEU A 220 -2.60 7.90 -13.43
CA LEU A 220 -1.34 8.43 -12.90
C LEU A 220 -0.19 8.29 -13.89
N LYS A 221 -0.16 7.22 -14.69
CA LYS A 221 0.83 7.01 -15.75
C LYS A 221 0.85 8.13 -16.80
N GLY A 222 -0.24 8.89 -16.97
CA GLY A 222 -0.26 10.06 -17.84
C GLY A 222 0.49 11.28 -17.29
N ARG A 223 0.72 11.31 -15.97
CA ARG A 223 1.38 12.44 -15.26
C ARG A 223 2.77 12.08 -14.76
N PHE A 224 2.99 10.81 -14.45
CA PHE A 224 4.23 10.27 -13.92
C PHE A 224 4.73 9.13 -14.82
N PRO A 225 6.05 8.93 -14.98
CA PRO A 225 6.61 7.87 -15.83
C PRO A 225 6.50 6.48 -15.18
N LEU A 226 5.26 6.03 -14.90
CA LEU A 226 5.00 4.74 -14.29
C LEU A 226 5.31 3.58 -15.23
N THR A 227 5.92 2.55 -14.66
CA THR A 227 6.30 1.30 -15.29
C THR A 227 5.56 0.12 -14.66
N PRO A 228 5.50 -1.05 -15.32
CA PRO A 228 4.97 -2.27 -14.70
C PRO A 228 5.67 -2.67 -13.39
N TRP A 229 6.89 -2.17 -13.15
CA TRP A 229 7.67 -2.46 -11.94
C TRP A 229 7.17 -1.69 -10.72
N ASP A 230 6.60 -0.51 -10.91
CA ASP A 230 5.94 0.22 -9.83
C ASP A 230 4.72 -0.57 -9.32
N LEU A 231 4.02 -1.27 -10.22
CA LEU A 231 2.98 -2.23 -9.83
C LEU A 231 3.57 -3.49 -9.17
N GLU A 232 4.75 -3.96 -9.58
CA GLU A 232 5.45 -5.07 -8.93
C GLU A 232 5.69 -4.77 -7.45
N ASP A 233 6.12 -3.56 -7.10
CA ASP A 233 6.40 -3.19 -5.72
C ASP A 233 5.14 -3.17 -4.86
N LEU A 234 4.02 -2.65 -5.37
CA LEU A 234 2.72 -2.75 -4.69
C LEU A 234 2.25 -4.21 -4.53
N LEU A 235 2.50 -5.05 -5.55
CA LEU A 235 2.17 -6.48 -5.50
C LEU A 235 3.01 -7.25 -4.48
N LYS A 236 4.27 -6.86 -4.23
CA LYS A 236 5.12 -7.44 -3.17
C LYS A 236 4.58 -7.15 -1.78
N GLU A 237 3.98 -5.97 -1.58
CA GLU A 237 3.28 -5.62 -0.33
C GLU A 237 1.96 -6.40 -0.18
N GLY A 238 1.50 -7.06 -1.25
CA GLY A 238 0.36 -7.96 -1.25
C GLY A 238 -0.99 -7.25 -1.43
N ARG A 239 -1.00 -5.92 -1.63
CA ARG A 239 -2.22 -5.13 -1.80
C ARG A 239 -2.03 -4.04 -2.84
N VAL A 240 -2.94 -3.99 -3.81
CA VAL A 240 -3.07 -2.93 -4.80
C VAL A 240 -4.49 -2.39 -4.67
N ASP A 241 -4.68 -1.54 -3.68
CA ASP A 241 -5.93 -0.84 -3.38
C ASP A 241 -5.75 0.67 -3.49
N LEU A 242 -6.83 1.43 -3.34
CA LEU A 242 -6.81 2.89 -3.48
C LEU A 242 -5.87 3.56 -2.49
N GLU A 243 -5.74 3.01 -1.28
CA GLU A 243 -4.84 3.50 -0.22
C GLU A 243 -3.37 3.32 -0.64
N ALA A 244 -3.01 2.14 -1.15
CA ALA A 244 -1.67 1.86 -1.66
C ALA A 244 -1.31 2.75 -2.86
N VAL A 245 -2.27 3.00 -3.76
CA VAL A 245 -2.06 3.87 -4.93
C VAL A 245 -1.95 5.34 -4.53
N GLU A 246 -2.70 5.80 -3.54
CA GLU A 246 -2.58 7.15 -2.99
C GLU A 246 -1.22 7.36 -2.33
N ALA A 247 -0.74 6.41 -1.53
CA ALA A 247 0.60 6.46 -0.95
C ALA A 247 1.71 6.50 -2.03
N LEU A 248 1.53 5.78 -3.14
CA LEU A 248 2.43 5.87 -4.30
C LEU A 248 2.36 7.25 -4.96
N GLU A 249 1.17 7.80 -5.17
CA GLU A 249 0.96 9.13 -5.74
C GLU A 249 1.64 10.21 -4.89
N ASP A 250 1.48 10.19 -3.57
CA ASP A 250 2.11 11.12 -2.64
C ASP A 250 3.64 11.06 -2.73
N ARG A 251 4.21 9.84 -2.82
CA ARG A 251 5.64 9.65 -2.98
C ARG A 251 6.15 10.22 -4.30
N LEU A 252 5.46 9.95 -5.40
CA LEU A 252 5.82 10.48 -6.72
C LEU A 252 5.67 12.00 -6.79
N ALA A 253 4.65 12.55 -6.13
CA ALA A 253 4.48 14.00 -6.01
C ALA A 253 5.61 14.64 -5.21
N ALA A 254 6.05 13.99 -4.12
CA ALA A 254 7.24 14.41 -3.37
C ALA A 254 8.50 14.40 -4.25
N GLU A 255 8.73 13.33 -5.01
CA GLU A 255 9.87 13.26 -5.95
C GLU A 255 9.82 14.35 -7.04
N LEU A 256 8.64 14.65 -7.58
CA LEU A 256 8.49 15.76 -8.53
C LEU A 256 8.73 17.12 -7.86
N SER A 257 8.29 17.30 -6.62
CA SER A 257 8.55 18.50 -5.83
C SER A 257 10.05 18.68 -5.59
N GLU A 258 10.76 17.61 -5.23
CA GLU A 258 12.23 17.63 -5.09
C GLU A 258 12.92 18.01 -6.41
N ARG A 259 12.49 17.46 -7.54
CA ARG A 259 13.01 17.85 -8.87
C ARG A 259 12.71 19.31 -9.20
N GLY A 260 11.52 19.80 -8.83
CA GLY A 260 11.15 21.21 -8.96
C GLY A 260 12.04 22.12 -8.11
N ALA A 261 12.28 21.73 -6.86
CA ALA A 261 13.15 22.45 -5.95
C ALA A 261 14.61 22.48 -6.43
N PHE A 262 15.12 21.36 -6.96
CA PHE A 262 16.45 21.30 -7.57
C PHE A 262 16.56 22.17 -8.83
N ALA A 263 15.53 22.17 -9.69
CA ALA A 263 15.48 23.05 -10.85
C ALA A 263 15.46 24.54 -10.45
N ALA A 264 14.69 24.91 -9.42
CA ALA A 264 14.69 26.26 -8.89
C ALA A 264 16.05 26.67 -8.31
N LEU A 265 16.73 25.76 -7.59
CA LEU A 265 18.11 25.97 -7.13
C LEU A 265 19.07 26.23 -8.31
N LEU A 266 18.98 25.45 -9.39
CA LEU A 266 19.80 25.65 -10.59
C LEU A 266 19.52 27.02 -11.24
N LEU A 267 18.25 27.44 -11.32
CA LEU A 267 17.90 28.76 -11.84
C LEU A 267 18.44 29.89 -10.95
N LEU A 268 18.47 29.69 -9.64
CA LEU A 268 19.03 30.66 -8.70
C LEU A 268 20.56 30.75 -8.85
N LEU A 269 21.24 29.63 -9.01
CA LEU A 269 22.68 29.59 -9.31
C LEU A 269 23.02 30.18 -10.68
N ALA A 270 22.15 30.03 -11.68
CA ALA A 270 22.35 30.60 -13.01
C ALA A 270 22.35 32.14 -13.02
N ARG A 271 21.78 32.77 -11.98
CA ARG A 271 21.82 34.24 -11.80
C ARG A 271 23.17 34.72 -11.27
N LYS A 272 24.00 33.83 -10.69
CA LYS A 272 25.30 34.18 -10.12
C LYS A 272 26.37 34.25 -11.22
N PRO A 273 27.23 35.29 -11.27
CA PRO A 273 28.33 35.34 -12.21
C PRO A 273 29.29 34.15 -12.10
N LEU A 274 29.79 33.72 -13.26
CA LEU A 274 30.80 32.67 -13.32
C LEU A 274 32.06 33.08 -12.55
N GLY A 275 32.59 32.16 -11.74
CA GLY A 275 33.77 32.43 -10.90
C GLY A 275 33.48 33.24 -9.65
N GLU A 276 32.22 33.54 -9.35
CA GLU A 276 31.82 34.18 -8.11
C GLU A 276 31.92 33.20 -6.93
N VAL A 277 32.46 33.70 -5.82
CA VAL A 277 32.43 33.03 -4.52
C VAL A 277 31.21 33.53 -3.76
N PHE A 278 30.39 32.62 -3.27
CA PHE A 278 29.21 32.92 -2.49
C PHE A 278 29.16 32.09 -1.21
N LEU A 279 28.47 32.63 -0.20
CA LEU A 279 28.20 31.92 1.04
C LEU A 279 26.91 31.11 0.91
N LEU A 280 26.91 29.92 1.50
CA LEU A 280 25.73 29.06 1.58
C LEU A 280 24.59 29.74 2.32
N ALA A 281 24.89 30.53 3.36
CA ALA A 281 23.90 31.27 4.12
C ALA A 281 23.17 32.32 3.25
N ASP A 282 23.91 33.02 2.38
CA ASP A 282 23.32 34.01 1.45
C ASP A 282 22.44 33.31 0.42
N LEU A 283 22.92 32.18 -0.12
CA LEU A 283 22.15 31.35 -1.04
C LEU A 283 20.87 30.80 -0.39
N GLU A 284 20.94 30.33 0.86
CA GLU A 284 19.78 29.86 1.62
C GLU A 284 18.75 30.98 1.84
N ALA A 285 19.21 32.22 2.09
CA ALA A 285 18.33 33.37 2.24
C ALA A 285 17.62 33.71 0.92
N GLU A 286 18.37 33.81 -0.19
CA GLU A 286 17.79 34.03 -1.53
C GLU A 286 16.80 32.92 -1.92
N ALA A 287 17.15 31.67 -1.62
CA ALA A 287 16.33 30.51 -1.94
C ALA A 287 15.03 30.47 -1.12
N LEU A 288 15.07 30.92 0.15
CA LEU A 288 13.88 31.01 0.99
C LEU A 288 12.86 32.01 0.44
N GLU A 289 13.32 33.12 -0.15
CA GLU A 289 12.44 34.09 -0.83
C GLU A 289 11.71 33.49 -2.04
N GLU A 290 12.37 32.55 -2.73
CA GLU A 290 11.82 31.78 -3.86
C GLU A 290 11.03 30.53 -3.40
N GLY A 291 10.80 30.37 -2.08
CA GLY A 291 10.00 29.30 -1.50
C GLY A 291 10.73 27.96 -1.32
N LEU A 292 12.06 27.93 -1.39
CA LEU A 292 12.87 26.73 -1.17
C LEU A 292 13.17 26.53 0.32
N VAL A 293 13.18 25.26 0.73
CA VAL A 293 13.57 24.88 2.10
C VAL A 293 15.11 24.87 2.22
N PRO A 294 15.71 25.49 3.25
CA PRO A 294 17.17 25.56 3.40
C PRO A 294 17.88 24.20 3.37
N GLU A 295 17.25 23.15 3.91
CA GLU A 295 17.78 21.78 3.86
C GLU A 295 17.99 21.28 2.42
N VAL A 296 17.04 21.58 1.52
CA VAL A 296 17.13 21.19 0.10
C VAL A 296 18.26 21.95 -0.59
N VAL A 297 18.48 23.22 -0.23
CA VAL A 297 19.59 24.03 -0.76
C VAL A 297 20.93 23.44 -0.33
N ARG A 298 21.10 23.09 0.96
CA ARG A 298 22.33 22.48 1.47
C ARG A 298 22.64 21.16 0.77
N GLN A 299 21.65 20.27 0.65
CA GLN A 299 21.81 19.00 -0.04
C GLN A 299 22.11 19.21 -1.53
N GLY A 300 21.40 20.11 -2.19
CA GLY A 300 21.59 20.43 -3.60
C GLY A 300 22.99 20.98 -3.90
N VAL A 301 23.50 21.89 -3.07
CA VAL A 301 24.86 22.44 -3.22
C VAL A 301 25.92 21.37 -3.05
N GLU A 302 25.76 20.46 -2.08
CA GLU A 302 26.70 19.33 -1.90
C GLU A 302 26.67 18.38 -3.09
N VAL A 303 25.49 18.09 -3.66
CA VAL A 303 25.36 17.27 -4.88
C VAL A 303 26.02 17.96 -6.08
N LEU A 304 25.79 19.26 -6.26
CA LEU A 304 26.33 20.05 -7.36
C LEU A 304 27.86 20.25 -7.24
N ALA A 305 28.43 20.08 -6.05
CA ALA A 305 29.88 20.09 -5.84
C ALA A 305 30.56 18.74 -6.19
N GLN A 306 29.80 17.67 -6.40
CA GLN A 306 30.31 16.32 -6.65
C GLN A 306 30.13 15.90 -8.13
N PRO A 307 30.92 14.91 -8.61
CA PRO A 307 30.64 14.26 -9.88
C PRO A 307 29.24 13.62 -9.87
N PRO A 308 28.51 13.62 -11.01
CA PRO A 308 28.93 14.04 -12.35
C PRO A 308 28.77 15.55 -12.62
N PHE A 309 28.19 16.32 -11.71
CA PHE A 309 27.84 17.72 -11.97
C PHE A 309 29.06 18.64 -11.94
N LEU A 310 29.85 18.59 -10.86
CA LEU A 310 31.02 19.46 -10.66
C LEU A 310 30.77 20.95 -10.97
N LEU A 311 29.53 21.41 -10.82
CA LEU A 311 29.11 22.79 -11.07
C LEU A 311 29.73 23.73 -10.03
N LEU A 312 29.83 23.26 -8.77
CA LEU A 312 30.34 24.02 -7.64
C LEU A 312 31.70 23.49 -7.18
N LYS A 313 32.55 24.38 -6.65
CA LYS A 313 33.75 24.02 -5.90
C LYS A 313 33.57 24.48 -4.47
N ARG A 314 33.62 23.55 -3.52
CA ARG A 314 33.71 23.88 -2.11
C ARG A 314 35.10 24.46 -1.82
N LEU A 315 35.15 25.69 -1.32
CA LEU A 315 36.40 26.36 -0.93
C LEU A 315 36.68 26.18 0.56
N SER A 316 35.67 26.42 1.39
CA SER A 316 35.70 26.23 2.83
C SER A 316 34.31 25.80 3.33
N PRO A 317 34.11 25.47 4.63
CA PRO A 317 32.79 25.16 5.15
C PRO A 317 31.80 26.32 4.94
N GLY A 318 30.80 26.12 4.08
CA GLY A 318 29.80 27.14 3.76
C GLY A 318 30.20 28.13 2.66
N GLU A 319 31.40 28.01 2.07
CA GLU A 319 31.84 28.82 0.94
C GLU A 319 31.97 27.99 -0.33
N PHE A 320 31.33 28.46 -1.40
CA PHE A 320 31.29 27.79 -2.68
C PHE A 320 31.64 28.74 -3.81
N LEU A 321 32.26 28.19 -4.85
CA LEU A 321 32.61 28.88 -6.09
C LEU A 321 31.85 28.24 -7.24
N LEU A 322 31.21 29.04 -8.08
CA LEU A 322 30.60 28.58 -9.33
C LEU A 322 31.71 28.33 -10.38
N ARG A 323 31.95 27.05 -10.72
CA ARG A 323 33.07 26.63 -11.58
C ARG A 323 32.81 26.79 -13.07
N GLN A 324 31.56 26.59 -13.46
CA GLN A 324 31.08 26.62 -14.84
C GLN A 324 29.64 27.13 -14.84
N SER A 325 29.13 27.54 -16.00
CA SER A 325 27.74 27.98 -16.08
C SER A 325 26.79 26.80 -15.84
N VAL A 326 25.57 27.10 -15.40
CA VAL A 326 24.55 26.07 -15.18
C VAL A 326 24.19 25.41 -16.51
N GLU A 327 24.15 26.19 -17.59
CA GLU A 327 23.91 25.73 -18.95
C GLU A 327 24.98 24.72 -19.39
N GLU A 328 26.27 25.07 -19.27
CA GLU A 328 27.39 24.17 -19.61
C GLU A 328 27.34 22.87 -18.81
N ALA A 329 27.06 22.95 -17.49
CA ALA A 329 26.95 21.76 -16.65
C ALA A 329 25.81 20.82 -17.07
N LEU A 330 24.67 21.39 -17.48
CA LEU A 330 23.55 20.60 -17.97
C LEU A 330 23.85 19.98 -19.35
N GLU A 331 24.60 20.67 -20.21
CA GLU A 331 25.06 20.11 -21.49
C GLU A 331 26.04 18.96 -21.29
N ASP A 332 27.00 19.10 -20.38
CA ASP A 332 27.94 18.05 -20.01
C ASP A 332 27.22 16.81 -19.45
N LEU A 333 26.23 17.03 -18.58
CA LEU A 333 25.42 15.95 -18.02
C LEU A 333 24.59 15.24 -19.10
N ARG A 334 24.00 16.00 -20.04
CA ARG A 334 23.29 15.44 -21.20
C ARG A 334 24.22 14.56 -22.03
N ALA A 335 25.40 15.07 -22.40
CA ALA A 335 26.38 14.34 -23.18
C ALA A 335 26.86 13.06 -22.47
N PHE A 336 27.08 13.15 -21.14
CA PHE A 336 27.40 12.00 -20.31
C PHE A 336 26.28 10.95 -20.32
N ALA A 337 25.03 11.38 -20.11
CA ALA A 337 23.87 10.49 -20.09
C ALA A 337 23.63 9.80 -21.44
N GLU A 338 23.74 10.53 -22.55
CA GLU A 338 23.64 9.98 -23.90
C GLU A 338 24.75 8.96 -24.18
N GLY A 339 25.99 9.29 -23.80
CA GLY A 339 27.12 8.39 -23.89
C GLY A 339 26.93 7.09 -23.09
N LEU A 340 26.37 7.19 -21.88
CA LEU A 340 26.04 6.05 -21.03
C LEU A 340 24.89 5.22 -21.63
N ALA A 341 23.82 5.85 -22.11
CA ALA A 341 22.69 5.19 -22.74
C ALA A 341 23.13 4.36 -23.97
N GLY A 342 24.01 4.93 -24.82
CA GLY A 342 24.58 4.22 -25.97
C GLY A 342 25.48 3.03 -25.59
N ARG A 343 26.11 3.05 -24.41
CA ARG A 343 26.85 1.87 -23.88
C ARG A 343 25.90 0.83 -23.32
N LEU A 344 24.85 1.23 -22.60
CA LEU A 344 23.84 0.34 -22.04
C LEU A 344 23.07 -0.42 -23.12
N SER A 345 22.72 0.22 -24.25
CA SER A 345 22.06 -0.44 -25.37
C SER A 345 22.93 -1.55 -26.00
N ARG A 346 24.23 -1.30 -26.15
CA ARG A 346 25.21 -2.31 -26.58
C ARG A 346 25.38 -3.44 -25.57
N ALA A 347 25.44 -3.12 -24.27
CA ALA A 347 25.54 -4.13 -23.22
C ALA A 347 24.30 -5.06 -23.13
N ARG A 348 23.12 -4.59 -23.55
CA ARG A 348 21.88 -5.38 -23.58
C ARG A 348 21.71 -6.25 -24.84
N SER A 349 22.44 -5.93 -25.91
CA SER A 349 22.42 -6.68 -27.18
C SER A 349 23.47 -7.80 -27.24
N LEU A 350 24.41 -7.81 -26.30
CA LEU A 350 25.24 -8.97 -25.92
C LEU A 350 24.47 -9.81 -24.88
#